data_AF-A0A7S3G9U3-F1
#
_entry.id   AF-A0A7S3G9U3-F1
#
_cell.length_a   1.000
_cell.length_b   1.000
_cell.length_c   1.000
_cell.angle_alpha   90.00
_cell.angle_beta   90.00
_cell.angle_gamma   90.00
#
_symmetry.space_group_name_H-M   'P 1'
#
loop_
_entity.id
_entity.type
_entity.pdbx_description
1 polymer ?
#
loop_
_entity_poly.entity_id
_entity_poly.type
_entity_poly.pdbx_seq_one_letter_code
_entity_poly.pdbx_strand_id
1 'polypeptide(L)'
;MRLAMIKFGFGRWTELQREQILPGKTISQLVLQCQRLLGQQSIGEFFGLHIDVKDVKLENDKKDGVRKNGLLFNEGDNPTPALRKQQRAENEAKFGIPPSERASYIDESRLYQFVISHDEKKRVYIEKVKEEVATLTRSQKINRIKELIAERKELAEIVGSKVTPSPTPTPTGRTTPLAQSFTSAIATTSGSDATKMKAVKGEKEGESEDKGKGRGKASSGGKGKSKGISKAATPAKRGRGKKKVEEEEEEEEGEEAFAPVKAA
;
A
#
# COMPACT_ATOMS: atom_id res chain seq x y z
N MET A 1 0.38 13.29 0.83
CA MET A 1 0.87 12.03 0.21
C MET A 1 1.37 12.24 -1.22
N ARG A 2 0.58 12.78 -2.16
CA ARG A 2 1.05 13.10 -3.53
C ARG A 2 2.39 13.86 -3.57
N LEU A 3 2.48 14.99 -2.88
CA LEU A 3 3.71 15.81 -2.83
C LEU A 3 4.92 15.03 -2.28
N ALA A 4 4.69 14.12 -1.34
CA ALA A 4 5.75 13.28 -0.79
C ALA A 4 6.32 12.30 -1.81
N MET A 5 5.48 11.76 -2.72
CA MET A 5 5.93 10.87 -3.79
C MET A 5 6.76 11.62 -4.83
N ILE A 6 6.39 12.87 -5.13
CA ILE A 6 7.13 13.72 -6.07
C ILE A 6 8.50 14.08 -5.48
N LYS A 7 8.57 14.44 -4.18
CA LYS A 7 9.82 14.83 -3.52
C LYS A 7 10.78 13.66 -3.27
N PHE A 8 10.32 12.60 -2.60
CA PHE A 8 11.20 11.50 -2.16
C PHE A 8 11.28 10.35 -3.16
N GLY A 9 10.36 10.32 -4.13
CA GLY A 9 10.19 9.16 -4.97
C GLY A 9 9.27 8.13 -4.32
N PHE A 10 8.65 7.34 -5.17
CA PHE A 10 7.68 6.32 -4.79
C PHE A 10 8.40 5.10 -4.19
N GLY A 11 7.84 4.44 -3.19
CA GLY A 11 8.49 3.26 -2.57
C GLY A 11 9.44 3.56 -1.40
N ARG A 12 9.78 4.82 -1.15
CA ARG A 12 10.72 5.22 -0.08
C ARG A 12 10.05 5.41 1.28
N TRP A 13 9.29 4.40 1.72
CA TRP A 13 8.43 4.51 2.91
C TRP A 13 9.20 4.77 4.20
N THR A 14 10.35 4.12 4.38
CA THR A 14 11.22 4.29 5.55
C THR A 14 11.77 5.71 5.63
N GLU A 15 12.12 6.31 4.49
CA GLU A 15 12.62 7.67 4.41
C GLU A 15 11.51 8.66 4.79
N LEU A 16 10.30 8.48 4.26
CA LEU A 16 9.14 9.30 4.66
C LEU A 16 8.84 9.22 6.16
N GLN A 17 8.96 8.04 6.76
CA GLN A 17 8.79 7.88 8.21
C GLN A 17 9.90 8.55 9.01
N ARG A 18 11.16 8.45 8.54
CA ARG A 18 12.31 9.10 9.19
C ARG A 18 12.16 10.63 9.18
N GLU A 19 11.77 11.19 8.05
CA GLU A 19 11.53 12.64 7.88
C GLU A 19 10.20 13.11 8.50
N GLN A 20 9.47 12.22 9.21
CA GLN A 20 8.17 12.50 9.82
C GLN A 20 7.12 13.06 8.84
N ILE A 21 7.20 12.66 7.58
CA ILE A 21 6.23 13.05 6.55
C ILE A 21 5.05 12.11 6.66
N LEU A 22 3.95 12.62 7.23
CA LEU A 22 2.73 11.89 7.62
C LEU A 22 2.92 11.05 8.89
N PRO A 23 3.16 11.70 10.05
CA PRO A 23 3.39 11.00 11.30
C PRO A 23 2.17 10.18 11.71
N GLY A 24 2.41 9.03 12.32
CA GLY A 24 1.36 8.10 12.78
C GLY A 24 0.75 7.21 11.69
N LYS A 25 1.18 7.33 10.44
CA LYS A 25 0.81 6.35 9.39
C LYS A 25 1.80 5.19 9.35
N THR A 26 1.27 3.97 9.36
CA THR A 26 2.08 2.77 9.18
C THR A 26 2.47 2.60 7.71
N ILE A 27 3.57 1.89 7.44
CA ILE A 27 4.01 1.59 6.06
C ILE A 27 2.88 0.93 5.27
N SER A 28 2.16 -0.03 5.86
CA SER A 28 1.01 -0.69 5.21
C SER A 28 -0.11 0.29 4.86
N GLN A 29 -0.38 1.28 5.71
CA GLN A 29 -1.35 2.33 5.40
C GLN A 29 -0.85 3.22 4.25
N LEU A 30 0.43 3.58 4.23
CA LEU A 30 1.02 4.37 3.13
C LEU A 30 0.89 3.62 1.80
N VAL A 31 1.22 2.32 1.77
CA VAL A 31 1.11 1.47 0.59
C VAL A 31 -0.33 1.39 0.08
N LEU A 32 -1.31 1.11 0.96
CA LEU A 32 -2.73 1.04 0.58
C LEU A 32 -3.24 2.37 0.00
N GLN A 33 -2.82 3.49 0.57
CA GLN A 33 -3.19 4.81 0.07
C GLN A 33 -2.53 5.08 -1.29
N CYS A 34 -1.27 4.68 -1.49
CA CYS A 34 -0.59 4.83 -2.77
C CYS A 34 -1.24 3.98 -3.87
N GLN A 35 -1.63 2.73 -3.57
CA GLN A 35 -2.40 1.89 -4.49
C GLN A 35 -3.68 2.58 -4.96
N ARG A 36 -4.45 3.14 -4.01
CA ARG A 36 -5.69 3.90 -4.31
C ARG A 36 -5.42 5.16 -5.14
N LEU A 37 -4.35 5.87 -4.84
CA LEU A 37 -3.96 7.07 -5.57
C LEU A 37 -3.52 6.77 -7.00
N LEU A 38 -2.85 5.64 -7.24
CA LEU A 38 -2.46 5.18 -8.58
C LEU A 38 -3.59 4.50 -9.34
N GLY A 39 -4.61 3.99 -8.64
CA GLY A 39 -5.68 3.20 -9.24
C GLY A 39 -5.30 1.75 -9.58
N GLN A 40 -4.21 1.21 -9.03
CA GLN A 40 -3.76 -0.17 -9.26
C GLN A 40 -3.21 -0.85 -8.00
N GLN A 41 -3.31 -2.18 -7.93
CA GLN A 41 -2.83 -2.96 -6.77
C GLN A 41 -1.32 -3.17 -6.77
N SER A 42 -0.78 -3.61 -7.89
CA SER A 42 0.67 -3.74 -8.06
C SER A 42 1.26 -2.35 -8.15
N ILE A 43 2.38 -2.09 -7.48
CA ILE A 43 3.02 -0.77 -7.49
C ILE A 43 4.54 -0.88 -7.61
N GLY A 44 5.06 -2.10 -7.83
CA GLY A 44 6.49 -2.38 -7.80
C GLY A 44 7.24 -1.78 -8.98
N GLU A 45 6.56 -1.58 -10.11
CA GLU A 45 7.10 -0.92 -11.29
C GLU A 45 7.41 0.57 -11.05
N PHE A 46 6.81 1.20 -10.04
CA PHE A 46 7.02 2.62 -9.73
C PHE A 46 8.08 2.87 -8.66
N PHE A 47 8.62 1.82 -8.02
CA PHE A 47 9.56 1.98 -6.91
C PHE A 47 10.82 2.73 -7.34
N GLY A 48 11.13 3.81 -6.62
CA GLY A 48 12.27 4.71 -6.86
C GLY A 48 11.96 5.86 -7.81
N LEU A 49 10.81 5.86 -8.49
CA LEU A 49 10.48 6.90 -9.47
C LEU A 49 9.84 8.12 -8.82
N HIS A 50 10.17 9.30 -9.33
CA HIS A 50 9.53 10.56 -8.94
C HIS A 50 8.42 10.84 -9.95
N ILE A 51 7.18 10.54 -9.58
CA ILE A 51 6.02 10.60 -10.47
C ILE A 51 4.87 11.34 -9.81
N ASP A 52 4.01 11.94 -10.63
CA ASP A 52 2.69 12.35 -10.17
C ASP A 52 1.72 11.18 -10.26
N VAL A 53 1.30 10.69 -9.09
CA VAL A 53 0.32 9.62 -8.97
C VAL A 53 -1.03 9.92 -9.65
N LYS A 54 -1.39 11.20 -9.82
CA LYS A 54 -2.65 11.57 -10.50
C LYS A 54 -2.63 11.24 -11.99
N ASP A 55 -1.51 11.48 -12.66
CA ASP A 55 -1.38 11.25 -14.10
C ASP A 55 -1.44 9.76 -14.41
N VAL A 56 -0.76 8.96 -13.59
CA VAL A 56 -0.81 7.50 -13.68
C VAL A 56 -2.23 6.99 -13.44
N LYS A 57 -2.94 7.55 -12.45
CA LYS A 57 -4.34 7.17 -12.19
C LYS A 57 -5.24 7.51 -13.37
N LEU A 58 -5.09 8.68 -13.96
CA LEU A 58 -5.88 9.09 -15.11
C LEU A 58 -5.69 8.14 -16.29
N GLU A 59 -4.48 7.62 -16.49
CA GLU A 59 -4.23 6.60 -17.49
C GLU A 59 -4.79 5.23 -17.08
N ASN A 60 -4.59 4.82 -15.84
CA ASN A 60 -5.10 3.54 -15.33
C ASN A 60 -6.62 3.47 -15.30
N ASP A 61 -7.31 4.60 -15.11
CA ASP A 61 -8.76 4.69 -15.18
C ASP A 61 -9.28 4.48 -16.61
N LYS A 62 -8.46 4.75 -17.64
CA LYS A 62 -8.78 4.48 -19.06
C LYS A 62 -8.44 3.07 -19.52
N LYS A 63 -7.64 2.33 -18.75
CA LYS A 63 -7.27 0.95 -19.09
C LYS A 63 -8.42 0.00 -18.81
N ASP A 64 -8.75 -0.81 -19.81
CA ASP A 64 -9.60 -1.97 -19.66
C ASP A 64 -8.79 -3.11 -19.05
N GLY A 65 -9.34 -3.75 -18.02
CA GLY A 65 -8.69 -4.83 -17.31
C GLY A 65 -9.47 -5.22 -16.06
N VAL A 66 -9.07 -6.33 -15.44
CA VAL A 66 -9.75 -6.82 -14.24
C VAL A 66 -9.49 -5.89 -13.06
N ARG A 67 -10.58 -5.52 -12.38
CA ARG A 67 -10.54 -4.61 -11.23
C ARG A 67 -11.03 -5.32 -9.98
N LYS A 68 -10.25 -5.20 -8.90
CA LYS A 68 -10.62 -5.68 -7.57
C LYS A 68 -10.65 -4.51 -6.61
N ASN A 69 -11.83 -4.25 -6.05
CA ASN A 69 -12.11 -3.06 -5.22
C ASN A 69 -11.84 -1.73 -5.96
N GLY A 70 -12.16 -1.68 -7.27
CA GLY A 70 -11.95 -0.51 -8.11
C GLY A 70 -10.50 -0.26 -8.55
N LEU A 71 -9.54 -1.08 -8.09
CA LEU A 71 -8.13 -0.99 -8.47
C LEU A 71 -7.83 -1.98 -9.59
N LEU A 72 -7.06 -1.54 -10.59
CA LEU A 72 -6.53 -2.40 -11.64
C LEU A 72 -5.68 -3.51 -11.01
N PHE A 73 -6.03 -4.75 -11.33
CA PHE A 73 -5.37 -5.96 -10.87
C PHE A 73 -4.53 -6.52 -12.02
N ASN A 74 -3.26 -6.82 -11.75
CA ASN A 74 -2.39 -7.42 -12.76
C ASN A 74 -2.68 -8.92 -12.84
N GLU A 75 -3.17 -9.38 -13.99
CA GLU A 75 -3.41 -10.79 -14.24
C GLU A 75 -2.15 -11.45 -14.79
N GLY A 76 -1.80 -12.62 -14.24
CA GLY A 76 -0.66 -13.41 -14.71
C GLY A 76 0.38 -13.67 -13.62
N ASP A 77 1.49 -14.24 -14.06
CA ASP A 77 2.60 -14.61 -13.19
C ASP A 77 3.31 -13.37 -12.63
N ASN A 78 3.91 -13.54 -11.44
CA ASN A 78 4.68 -12.49 -10.80
C ASN A 78 5.84 -12.06 -11.72
N PRO A 79 5.95 -10.78 -12.10
CA PRO A 79 6.92 -10.36 -13.10
C PRO A 79 8.36 -10.62 -12.64
N THR A 80 9.16 -11.15 -13.57
CA THR A 80 10.59 -11.39 -13.34
C THR A 80 11.30 -10.07 -13.02
N PRO A 81 12.45 -10.10 -12.32
CA PRO A 81 13.22 -8.89 -12.02
C PRO A 81 13.58 -8.08 -13.28
N ALA A 82 13.88 -8.77 -14.39
CA ALA A 82 14.18 -8.13 -15.67
C ALA A 82 12.97 -7.38 -16.24
N LEU A 83 11.79 -8.02 -16.24
CA LEU A 83 10.55 -7.39 -16.69
C LEU A 83 10.17 -6.20 -15.82
N ARG A 84 10.34 -6.30 -14.49
CA ARG A 84 10.11 -5.17 -13.58
C ARG A 84 11.05 -3.99 -13.86
N LYS A 85 12.30 -4.26 -14.23
CA LYS A 85 13.26 -3.21 -14.61
C LYS A 85 12.85 -2.52 -15.90
N GLN A 86 12.40 -3.28 -16.90
CA GLN A 86 11.88 -2.75 -18.15
C GLN A 86 10.62 -1.88 -17.91
N GLN A 87 9.62 -2.41 -17.21
CA GLN A 87 8.40 -1.67 -16.87
C GLN A 87 8.70 -0.39 -16.10
N ARG A 88 9.69 -0.43 -15.19
CA ARG A 88 10.15 0.76 -14.49
C ARG A 88 10.71 1.81 -15.46
N ALA A 89 11.58 1.41 -16.39
CA ALA A 89 12.16 2.33 -17.38
C ALA A 89 11.09 2.94 -18.30
N GLU A 90 10.11 2.13 -18.73
CA GLU A 90 8.97 2.60 -19.52
C GLU A 90 8.12 3.62 -18.74
N ASN A 91 7.84 3.34 -17.47
CA ASN A 91 7.10 4.25 -16.61
C ASN A 91 7.89 5.52 -16.25
N GLU A 92 9.21 5.42 -16.12
CA GLU A 92 10.09 6.56 -15.90
C GLU A 92 10.09 7.48 -17.13
N ALA A 93 10.18 6.92 -18.34
CA ALA A 93 10.09 7.69 -19.56
C ALA A 93 8.72 8.36 -19.73
N LYS A 94 7.65 7.72 -19.24
CA LYS A 94 6.27 8.19 -19.44
C LYS A 94 5.79 9.19 -18.37
N PHE A 95 6.11 8.93 -17.12
CA PHE A 95 5.57 9.67 -15.96
C PHE A 95 6.66 10.27 -15.07
N GLY A 96 7.93 10.03 -15.38
CA GLY A 96 9.05 10.54 -14.60
C GLY A 96 9.10 12.06 -14.66
N ILE A 97 9.12 12.69 -13.49
CA ILE A 97 9.25 14.13 -13.36
C ILE A 97 10.74 14.46 -13.28
N PRO A 98 11.27 15.30 -14.20
CA PRO A 98 12.68 15.65 -14.19
C PRO A 98 13.04 16.50 -12.95
N PRO A 99 14.30 16.44 -12.48
CA PRO A 99 14.72 17.14 -11.27
C PRO A 99 14.41 18.64 -11.23
N SER A 100 14.52 19.31 -12.38
CA SER A 100 14.21 20.74 -12.55
C SER A 100 12.75 21.05 -12.25
N GLU A 101 11.83 20.20 -12.69
CA GLU A 101 10.39 20.39 -12.52
C GLU A 101 9.91 19.96 -11.13
N ARG A 102 10.60 19.01 -10.47
CA ARG A 102 10.24 18.60 -9.10
C ARG A 102 10.18 19.78 -8.13
N ALA A 103 11.10 20.74 -8.23
CA ALA A 103 11.17 21.88 -7.33
C ALA A 103 9.92 22.77 -7.41
N SER A 104 9.30 22.92 -8.58
CA SER A 104 8.11 23.76 -8.74
C SER A 104 6.85 23.14 -8.11
N TYR A 105 6.76 21.81 -8.08
CA TYR A 105 5.66 21.10 -7.43
C TYR A 105 5.74 21.09 -5.90
N ILE A 106 6.95 21.24 -5.35
CA ILE A 106 7.21 21.06 -3.92
C ILE A 106 7.01 22.39 -3.20
N ASP A 107 5.80 22.59 -2.71
CA ASP A 107 5.57 23.52 -1.60
C ASP A 107 5.96 22.83 -0.29
N GLU A 108 7.17 23.13 0.21
CA GLU A 108 7.70 22.54 1.43
C GLU A 108 6.82 22.85 2.64
N SER A 109 6.27 24.06 2.72
CA SER A 109 5.36 24.46 3.80
C SER A 109 4.15 23.53 3.84
N ARG A 110 3.57 23.21 2.69
CA ARG A 110 2.46 22.23 2.60
C ARG A 110 2.86 20.80 2.92
N LEU A 111 4.10 20.41 2.61
CA LEU A 111 4.59 19.07 2.88
C LEU A 111 4.76 18.81 4.38
N TYR A 112 5.27 19.82 5.11
CA TYR A 112 5.51 19.75 6.55
C TYR A 112 4.36 20.34 7.39
N GLN A 113 3.32 20.92 6.77
CA GLN A 113 2.16 21.48 7.46
C GLN A 113 1.47 20.48 8.42
N PHE A 114 1.54 19.19 8.11
CA PHE A 114 0.89 18.12 8.88
C PHE A 114 1.77 17.51 9.99
N VAL A 115 2.96 18.07 10.25
CA VAL A 115 3.99 17.49 11.13
C VAL A 115 3.71 17.69 12.62
N ILE A 116 2.58 18.29 13.01
CA ILE A 116 2.18 18.21 14.43
C ILE A 116 1.61 16.81 14.68
N SER A 117 2.53 15.86 14.93
CA SER A 117 2.21 14.49 15.28
C SER A 117 1.24 14.48 16.47
N HIS A 118 0.42 13.43 16.61
CA HIS A 118 -0.47 13.33 17.77
C HIS A 118 0.31 13.38 19.09
N ASP A 119 1.57 12.93 19.09
CA ASP A 119 2.46 13.03 20.25
C ASP A 119 3.06 14.43 20.45
N GLU A 120 3.27 15.20 19.38
CA GLU A 120 3.61 16.63 19.45
C GLU A 120 2.42 17.44 19.98
N LYS A 121 1.20 17.14 19.52
CA LYS A 121 -0.04 17.71 20.07
C LYS A 121 -0.19 17.38 21.55
N LYS A 122 0.10 16.15 21.95
CA LYS A 122 0.14 15.77 23.37
C LYS A 122 1.23 16.52 24.13
N ARG A 123 2.44 16.66 23.56
CA ARG A 123 3.55 17.39 24.19
C ARG A 123 3.19 18.84 24.42
N VAL A 124 2.71 19.53 23.39
CA VAL A 124 2.25 20.93 23.45
C VAL A 124 1.11 21.07 24.45
N TYR A 125 0.17 20.12 24.47
CA TYR A 125 -0.91 20.11 25.47
C TYR A 125 -0.37 19.92 26.90
N ILE A 126 0.58 18.99 27.11
CA ILE A 126 1.21 18.74 28.40
C ILE A 126 2.00 19.97 28.88
N GLU A 127 2.76 20.63 28.01
CA GLU A 127 3.49 21.86 28.31
C GLU A 127 2.53 22.97 28.75
N LYS A 128 1.46 23.20 27.99
CA LYS A 128 0.43 24.18 28.33
C LYS A 128 -0.22 23.88 29.69
N VAL A 129 -0.58 22.62 29.94
CA VAL A 129 -1.15 22.21 31.24
C VAL A 129 -0.15 22.38 32.38
N LYS A 130 1.15 22.14 32.15
CA LYS A 130 2.20 22.37 33.15
C LYS A 130 2.34 23.85 33.51
N GLU A 131 2.29 24.75 32.52
CA GLU A 131 2.31 26.20 32.74
C GLU A 131 1.08 26.67 33.52
N GLU A 132 -0.12 26.23 33.12
CA GLU A 132 -1.37 26.52 33.84
C GLU A 132 -1.29 26.03 35.31
N VAL A 133 -0.76 24.83 35.54
CA VAL A 133 -0.58 24.27 36.88
C VAL A 133 0.49 25.02 37.67
N ALA A 134 1.55 25.54 37.03
CA ALA A 134 2.62 26.25 37.71
C ALA A 134 2.11 27.52 38.43
N THR A 135 1.17 28.24 37.84
CA THR A 135 0.60 29.48 38.39
C THR A 135 -0.47 29.27 39.47
N LEU A 136 -0.96 28.04 39.65
CA LEU A 136 -2.08 27.77 40.57
C LEU A 136 -1.62 27.52 42.02
N THR A 137 -2.43 28.00 42.96
CA THR A 137 -2.28 27.70 44.39
C THR A 137 -2.61 26.23 44.70
N ARG A 138 -2.21 25.74 45.87
CA ARG A 138 -2.38 24.31 46.24
C ARG A 138 -3.84 23.86 46.21
N SER A 139 -4.78 24.68 46.67
CA SER A 139 -6.21 24.38 46.63
C SER A 139 -6.75 24.33 45.19
N GLN A 140 -6.33 25.27 44.34
CA GLN A 140 -6.72 25.30 42.92
C GLN A 140 -6.17 24.11 42.14
N LYS A 141 -4.93 23.66 42.42
CA LYS A 141 -4.35 22.45 41.84
C LYS A 141 -5.19 21.20 42.14
N ILE A 142 -5.66 21.07 43.39
CA ILE A 142 -6.50 19.94 43.80
C ILE A 142 -7.85 19.97 43.05
N ASN A 143 -8.46 21.14 42.89
CA ASN A 143 -9.71 21.27 42.13
C ASN A 143 -9.50 20.95 40.64
N ARG A 144 -8.40 21.44 40.05
CA ARG A 144 -8.06 21.13 38.66
C ARG A 144 -7.82 19.63 38.42
N ILE A 145 -7.18 18.94 39.36
CA ILE A 145 -7.02 17.48 39.31
C ILE A 145 -8.39 16.78 39.33
N LYS A 146 -9.32 17.24 40.18
CA LYS A 146 -10.67 16.66 40.25
C LYS A 146 -11.43 16.85 38.93
N GLU A 147 -11.33 18.02 38.31
CA GLU A 147 -11.91 18.31 36.99
C GLU A 147 -11.33 17.40 35.91
N LEU A 148 -10.00 17.30 35.81
CA LEU A 148 -9.34 16.44 34.81
C LEU A 148 -9.70 14.96 34.99
N ILE A 149 -9.91 14.49 36.23
CA ILE A 149 -10.38 13.13 36.51
C ILE A 149 -11.83 12.95 36.03
N ALA A 150 -12.70 13.94 36.24
CA ALA A 150 -14.09 13.91 35.78
C ALA A 150 -14.16 13.92 34.24
N GLU A 151 -13.43 14.82 33.58
CA GLU A 151 -13.31 14.89 32.11
C GLU A 151 -12.81 13.56 31.54
N ARG A 152 -11.80 12.94 32.16
CA ARG A 152 -11.28 11.62 31.73
C ARG A 152 -12.34 10.52 31.85
N LYS A 153 -13.17 10.56 32.90
CA LYS A 153 -14.24 9.58 33.13
C LYS A 153 -15.35 9.72 32.09
N GLU A 154 -15.76 10.94 31.79
CA GLU A 154 -16.77 11.25 30.76
C GLU A 154 -16.28 10.83 29.36
N LEU A 155 -15.02 11.14 29.02
CA LEU A 155 -14.41 10.71 27.76
C LEU A 155 -14.32 9.18 27.66
N ALA A 156 -14.02 8.49 28.75
CA ALA A 156 -13.98 7.03 28.78
C ALA A 156 -15.37 6.40 28.56
N GLU A 157 -16.42 7.03 29.07
CA GLU A 157 -17.81 6.59 28.88
C GLU A 157 -18.25 6.74 27.41
N ILE A 158 -17.95 7.89 26.79
CA ILE A 158 -18.22 8.15 25.36
C ILE A 158 -17.46 7.18 24.45
N VAL A 159 -16.19 6.88 24.77
CA VAL A 159 -15.37 5.92 23.99
C VAL A 159 -15.84 4.48 24.23
N GLY A 160 -16.28 4.14 25.44
CA GLY A 160 -16.82 2.83 25.80
C GLY A 160 -18.17 2.52 25.14
N SER A 161 -19.02 3.53 24.90
CA SER A 161 -20.32 3.36 24.25
C SER A 161 -20.26 3.17 22.73
N LYS A 162 -19.09 3.31 22.10
CA LYS A 162 -18.89 3.13 20.65
C LYS A 162 -18.55 1.68 20.25
N VAL A 163 -19.21 0.69 20.84
CA VAL A 163 -19.29 -0.69 20.31
C VAL A 163 -20.67 -1.28 20.64
N THR A 164 -21.72 -0.80 19.96
CA THR A 164 -22.93 -1.59 19.74
C THR A 164 -22.93 -2.04 18.28
N PRO A 165 -22.72 -3.33 17.97
CA PRO A 165 -22.97 -3.82 16.62
C PRO A 165 -24.46 -3.64 16.34
N SER A 166 -24.76 -2.89 15.28
CA SER A 166 -26.11 -2.74 14.73
C SER A 166 -26.75 -4.13 14.59
N PRO A 167 -27.97 -4.36 15.10
CA PRO A 167 -28.67 -5.62 14.90
C PRO A 167 -28.99 -5.77 13.41
N THR A 168 -28.46 -6.84 12.81
CA THR A 168 -28.82 -7.31 11.48
C THR A 168 -30.32 -7.58 11.44
N PRO A 169 -31.09 -7.07 10.46
CA PRO A 169 -32.48 -7.46 10.31
C PRO A 169 -32.56 -8.91 9.81
N THR A 170 -33.08 -9.78 10.67
CA THR A 170 -33.46 -11.16 10.33
C THR A 170 -34.60 -11.14 9.31
N PRO A 171 -34.57 -11.98 8.26
CA PRO A 171 -35.63 -12.03 7.25
C PRO A 171 -36.87 -12.74 7.82
N THR A 172 -37.91 -11.97 8.08
CA THR A 172 -39.24 -12.50 8.43
C THR A 172 -39.90 -13.08 7.18
N GLY A 173 -40.36 -14.32 7.30
CA GLY A 173 -40.88 -15.13 6.21
C GLY A 173 -42.09 -14.53 5.50
N ARG A 174 -42.18 -14.81 4.20
CA ARG A 174 -43.41 -14.73 3.42
C ARG A 174 -43.84 -16.14 3.06
N THR A 175 -44.84 -16.62 3.79
CA THR A 175 -45.65 -17.78 3.49
C THR A 175 -46.69 -17.46 2.41
N THR A 176 -47.21 -18.54 1.79
CA THR A 176 -48.41 -18.70 0.93
C THR A 176 -48.18 -18.77 -0.60
N PRO A 177 -49.07 -19.44 -1.37
CA PRO A 177 -49.32 -20.88 -1.31
C PRO A 177 -49.44 -21.55 -2.70
N LEU A 178 -49.44 -22.89 -2.67
CA LEU A 178 -50.24 -23.86 -3.43
C LEU A 178 -50.71 -23.56 -4.87
N ALA A 179 -50.39 -24.52 -5.73
CA ALA A 179 -50.72 -24.66 -7.14
C ALA A 179 -52.20 -24.52 -7.51
N GLN A 180 -52.47 -23.88 -8.65
CA GLN A 180 -53.53 -24.28 -9.56
C GLN A 180 -53.08 -24.18 -11.02
N SER A 181 -53.46 -25.22 -11.74
CA SER A 181 -53.31 -25.56 -13.14
C SER A 181 -53.84 -24.52 -14.13
N PHE A 182 -53.15 -24.35 -15.26
CA PHE A 182 -53.77 -24.04 -16.54
C PHE A 182 -53.22 -24.94 -17.64
N THR A 183 -54.13 -25.63 -18.30
CA THR A 183 -53.96 -26.50 -19.46
C THR A 183 -54.11 -25.72 -20.78
N SER A 184 -53.28 -26.11 -21.75
CA SER A 184 -53.48 -26.20 -23.22
C SER A 184 -53.99 -25.04 -24.08
N ALA A 185 -53.20 -24.70 -25.12
CA ALA A 185 -53.47 -24.90 -26.57
C ALA A 185 -52.47 -24.04 -27.39
N ILE A 186 -51.46 -24.60 -28.10
CA ILE A 186 -51.42 -25.14 -29.48
C ILE A 186 -51.99 -24.22 -30.58
N ALA A 187 -51.09 -23.67 -31.42
CA ALA A 187 -51.17 -23.47 -32.89
C ALA A 187 -49.81 -22.88 -33.34
N THR A 188 -48.85 -23.58 -33.95
CA THR A 188 -48.71 -24.09 -35.34
C THR A 188 -48.79 -23.03 -36.45
N THR A 189 -47.64 -22.69 -37.06
CA THR A 189 -47.35 -22.40 -38.50
C THR A 189 -45.84 -22.09 -38.59
N SER A 190 -44.94 -22.92 -39.14
CA SER A 190 -44.65 -23.33 -40.54
C SER A 190 -44.05 -22.25 -41.44
N GLY A 191 -42.83 -22.51 -41.97
CA GLY A 191 -42.22 -21.86 -43.14
C GLY A 191 -40.78 -21.38 -42.90
N SER A 192 -39.74 -22.22 -43.08
CA SER A 192 -38.97 -22.42 -44.32
C SER A 192 -38.08 -21.23 -44.73
N ASP A 193 -36.75 -21.35 -44.64
CA ASP A 193 -35.94 -21.60 -45.84
C ASP A 193 -34.50 -22.03 -45.51
N ALA A 194 -33.96 -22.85 -46.39
CA ALA A 194 -32.65 -23.47 -46.32
C ALA A 194 -31.75 -22.88 -47.41
N THR A 195 -30.47 -22.64 -47.16
CA THR A 195 -29.46 -22.85 -48.20
C THR A 195 -28.13 -23.32 -47.61
N LYS A 196 -27.62 -24.33 -48.30
CA LYS A 196 -26.50 -25.25 -48.06
C LYS A 196 -25.29 -24.78 -48.88
N MET A 197 -24.13 -25.46 -48.68
CA MET A 197 -22.91 -25.57 -49.54
C MET A 197 -21.67 -24.93 -48.85
N LYS A 198 -20.47 -25.52 -48.77
CA LYS A 198 -19.93 -26.80 -49.27
C LYS A 198 -18.55 -27.06 -48.62
N ALA A 199 -18.20 -28.33 -48.50
CA ALA A 199 -16.94 -28.87 -48.00
C ALA A 199 -15.73 -28.66 -48.93
N VAL A 200 -14.51 -28.67 -48.36
CA VAL A 200 -13.29 -29.21 -49.00
C VAL A 200 -12.46 -29.97 -47.95
N LYS A 201 -11.89 -31.08 -48.42
CA LYS A 201 -11.25 -32.22 -47.77
C LYS A 201 -9.72 -32.19 -48.02
N GLY A 202 -8.93 -32.74 -47.09
CA GLY A 202 -7.56 -33.23 -47.25
C GLY A 202 -6.91 -33.43 -45.86
N GLU A 203 -6.77 -34.64 -45.29
CA GLU A 203 -5.72 -35.66 -45.52
C GLU A 203 -4.31 -35.02 -45.54
N LYS A 204 -3.31 -35.38 -44.71
CA LYS A 204 -2.85 -36.74 -44.35
C LYS A 204 -1.80 -36.70 -43.20
N GLU A 205 -1.81 -37.78 -42.40
CA GLU A 205 -0.69 -38.56 -41.82
C GLU A 205 0.51 -37.91 -41.08
N GLY A 206 0.87 -38.51 -39.94
CA GLY A 206 2.13 -38.28 -39.23
C GLY A 206 2.19 -38.92 -37.84
N GLU A 207 2.34 -40.24 -37.83
CA GLU A 207 2.54 -41.13 -36.68
C GLU A 207 3.94 -40.96 -36.05
N SER A 208 4.06 -41.00 -34.71
CA SER A 208 5.08 -41.81 -34.00
C SER A 208 4.98 -41.69 -32.48
N GLU A 209 4.96 -42.85 -31.84
CA GLU A 209 5.09 -43.09 -30.40
C GLU A 209 6.41 -42.56 -29.81
N ASP A 210 6.39 -42.13 -28.54
CA ASP A 210 7.46 -42.50 -27.61
C ASP A 210 6.96 -42.57 -26.15
N LYS A 211 7.39 -43.62 -25.47
CA LYS A 211 7.05 -44.04 -24.10
C LYS A 211 8.13 -43.51 -23.15
N GLY A 212 7.77 -42.91 -22.02
CA GLY A 212 8.83 -42.54 -21.08
C GLY A 212 8.49 -41.96 -19.71
N LYS A 213 7.97 -42.82 -18.81
CA LYS A 213 8.28 -42.88 -17.37
C LYS A 213 8.31 -41.59 -16.51
N GLY A 214 7.39 -41.57 -15.54
CA GLY A 214 7.80 -41.61 -14.13
C GLY A 214 7.60 -40.34 -13.31
N ARG A 215 6.47 -40.24 -12.61
CA ARG A 215 6.34 -39.43 -11.39
C ARG A 215 5.48 -40.14 -10.35
N GLY A 216 6.15 -40.92 -9.51
CA GLY A 216 5.64 -41.29 -8.19
C GLY A 216 6.21 -40.31 -7.16
N LYS A 217 5.33 -39.57 -6.46
CA LYS A 217 5.60 -39.08 -5.11
C LYS A 217 4.29 -39.06 -4.33
N ALA A 218 4.10 -40.13 -3.56
CA ALA A 218 3.24 -40.13 -2.40
C ALA A 218 3.97 -39.41 -1.25
N SER A 219 3.31 -38.48 -0.59
CA SER A 219 3.67 -38.08 0.77
C SER A 219 2.38 -37.69 1.51
N SER A 220 1.77 -38.69 2.12
CA SER A 220 0.69 -38.55 3.10
C SER A 220 1.27 -38.62 4.51
N GLY A 221 0.70 -37.82 5.41
CA GLY A 221 0.46 -38.21 6.80
C GLY A 221 1.63 -38.19 7.78
N GLY A 222 1.84 -37.04 8.43
CA GLY A 222 2.62 -36.94 9.67
C GLY A 222 1.87 -36.15 10.74
N LYS A 223 1.01 -36.84 11.51
CA LYS A 223 0.43 -36.34 12.78
C LYS A 223 1.54 -36.35 13.84
N GLY A 224 1.75 -35.23 14.54
CA GLY A 224 2.56 -35.16 15.75
C GLY A 224 2.02 -34.12 16.72
N LYS A 225 1.24 -34.56 17.71
CA LYS A 225 0.95 -33.81 18.95
C LYS A 225 2.14 -34.00 19.89
N SER A 226 2.65 -32.92 20.49
CA SER A 226 3.12 -32.96 21.88
C SER A 226 3.07 -31.58 22.52
N LYS A 227 2.65 -31.59 23.79
CA LYS A 227 2.49 -30.46 24.71
C LYS A 227 3.84 -30.13 25.36
N GLY A 228 3.96 -28.89 25.85
CA GLY A 228 4.52 -28.65 27.19
C GLY A 228 5.74 -27.74 27.30
N ILE A 229 5.52 -26.55 27.86
CA ILE A 229 6.18 -26.00 29.08
C ILE A 229 7.73 -26.07 29.08
N SER A 230 8.50 -24.99 29.05
CA SER A 230 8.70 -24.04 30.16
C SER A 230 9.75 -22.96 29.84
N LYS A 231 9.48 -21.77 30.40
CA LYS A 231 10.37 -20.81 31.10
C LYS A 231 11.88 -20.72 30.76
N ALA A 232 12.24 -19.48 30.38
CA ALA A 232 13.30 -18.63 30.94
C ALA A 232 14.76 -19.10 30.93
N ALA A 233 15.59 -18.40 30.13
CA ALA A 233 16.87 -17.81 30.57
C ALA A 233 17.50 -16.96 29.45
N THR A 234 17.52 -15.64 29.63
CA THR A 234 18.59 -14.72 29.18
C THR A 234 19.37 -14.37 30.47
N PRO A 235 20.64 -13.89 30.49
CA PRO A 235 21.41 -13.31 29.39
C PRO A 235 22.92 -13.71 29.34
N ALA A 236 23.59 -13.45 28.22
CA ALA A 236 25.05 -13.32 28.22
C ALA A 236 25.49 -12.18 27.29
N LYS A 237 25.93 -11.09 27.93
CA LYS A 237 26.65 -9.97 27.34
C LYS A 237 27.96 -10.47 26.70
N ARG A 238 28.10 -10.27 25.39
CA ARG A 238 29.38 -10.17 24.67
C ARG A 238 29.17 -8.99 23.73
N GLY A 239 30.04 -8.01 23.56
CA GLY A 239 31.42 -7.81 23.91
C GLY A 239 31.81 -6.64 23.01
N ARG A 240 32.07 -5.49 23.60
CA ARG A 240 32.26 -4.20 22.95
C ARG A 240 33.59 -4.20 22.18
N GLY A 241 33.55 -4.54 20.89
CA GLY A 241 34.68 -4.40 19.97
C GLY A 241 34.80 -2.97 19.48
N LYS A 242 35.73 -2.21 20.05
CA LYS A 242 36.25 -0.96 19.47
C LYS A 242 36.92 -1.33 18.13
N LYS A 243 36.44 -0.77 17.01
CA LYS A 243 37.21 -0.78 15.75
C LYS A 243 37.71 0.63 15.48
N LYS A 244 39.03 0.68 15.33
CA LYS A 244 39.94 1.79 15.07
C LYS A 244 39.48 2.54 13.81
N VAL A 245 39.39 3.86 13.93
CA VAL A 245 39.34 4.80 12.80
C VAL A 245 40.78 4.95 12.33
N GLU A 246 41.07 4.54 11.11
CA GLU A 246 42.26 4.96 10.38
C GLU A 246 41.81 6.09 9.45
N GLU A 247 42.49 7.22 9.67
CA GLU A 247 42.39 8.49 9.00
C GLU A 247 43.49 8.44 7.93
N GLU A 248 43.10 8.35 6.67
CA GLU A 248 44.01 8.54 5.53
C GLU A 248 43.73 9.93 4.97
N GLU A 249 44.66 10.83 5.26
CA GLU A 249 44.92 12.05 4.52
C GLU A 249 45.53 11.67 3.17
N GLU A 250 44.87 12.05 2.07
CA GLU A 250 45.56 12.26 0.79
C GLU A 250 45.31 13.73 0.39
N GLU A 251 46.33 14.54 0.69
CA GLU A 251 46.67 15.71 -0.11
C GLU A 251 47.15 15.22 -1.48
N GLU A 252 46.55 15.69 -2.57
CA GLU A 252 47.35 15.93 -3.77
C GLU A 252 46.83 17.12 -4.56
N GLU A 253 47.81 17.91 -4.96
CA GLU A 253 47.79 19.22 -5.56
C GLU A 253 47.27 19.19 -7.00
N GLY A 254 46.76 20.32 -7.45
CA GLY A 254 46.35 20.51 -8.85
C GLY A 254 46.17 21.98 -9.15
N GLU A 255 47.27 22.73 -9.14
CA GLU A 255 47.40 23.98 -9.88
C GLU A 255 47.01 23.74 -11.34
N GLU A 256 46.10 24.55 -11.88
CA GLU A 256 46.33 25.10 -13.21
C GLU A 256 45.64 26.45 -13.37
N ALA A 257 46.42 27.39 -13.89
CA ALA A 257 46.20 28.81 -13.87
C ALA A 257 45.93 29.33 -15.30
N PHE A 258 45.31 30.52 -15.37
CA PHE A 258 45.23 31.41 -16.55
C PHE A 258 44.34 30.95 -17.73
N ALA A 259 43.52 31.78 -18.38
CA ALA A 259 43.64 33.20 -18.68
C ALA A 259 42.29 33.89 -18.96
N PRO A 260 42.17 35.22 -18.77
CA PRO A 260 41.07 36.02 -19.32
C PRO A 260 41.36 36.49 -20.75
N VAL A 261 40.39 36.28 -21.63
CA VAL A 261 40.36 36.73 -23.03
C VAL A 261 40.27 38.26 -23.10
N LYS A 262 41.19 38.89 -23.84
CA LYS A 262 41.15 40.31 -24.20
C LYS A 262 40.03 40.56 -25.21
N ALA A 263 39.21 41.57 -24.94
CA ALA A 263 38.34 42.21 -25.92
C ALA A 263 39.15 43.22 -26.74
N ALA A 264 38.98 43.18 -28.06
CA ALA A 264 39.31 44.23 -29.01
C ALA A 264 38.13 44.34 -29.98
#